data_AF-A0A1V5GM85-F1
#
_entry.id   AF-A0A1V5GM85-F1
#
_cell.length_a   1.000
_cell.length_b   1.000
_cell.length_c   1.000
_cell.angle_alpha   90.00
_cell.angle_beta   90.00
_cell.angle_gamma   90.00
#
_symmetry.space_group_name_H-M   'P 1'
#
loop_
_entity.id
_entity.type
_entity.pdbx_description
1 polymer ?
#
loop_
_entity_poly.entity_id
_entity_poly.type
_entity_poly.pdbx_seq_one_letter_code
_entity_poly.pdbx_strand_id
1 'polypeptide(L)'
;MCKKPCMRFTLTDTKPTIFESKVGGVAYIPHDGDVPVGEGGTKMTFLAQVNCADLDLEDFPKSGILQFWVLEDDGLGLGWKSPADQITYRVVYYSHIDTTVTEEEVQAKHAPIDDEDYFPVKGQFGMAFEKGEDEGYSTGHKVGGYPYFTQNNVIEDGYPEYSVLLFQLDSDHERIKKEGGYEYIYKVMWGDSGVGNFFIRPEKLKALDFSDIVYNWDCC
;
A
#
# COMPACT_ATOMS: atom_id res chain seq x y z
N MET A 1 -5.20 20.65 14.75
CA MET A 1 -5.30 20.27 13.31
C MET A 1 -6.77 20.34 12.91
N CYS A 2 -7.10 20.60 11.65
CA CYS A 2 -8.50 20.52 11.18
C CYS A 2 -8.88 19.06 10.93
N LYS A 3 -10.18 18.75 10.82
CA LYS A 3 -10.63 17.41 10.42
C LYS A 3 -10.22 17.12 8.98
N LYS A 4 -9.64 15.94 8.73
CA LYS A 4 -9.32 15.45 7.38
C LYS A 4 -10.07 14.16 7.07
N PRO A 5 -10.87 14.10 6.00
CA PRO A 5 -11.52 12.86 5.57
C PRO A 5 -10.51 11.76 5.24
N CYS A 6 -10.85 10.53 5.60
CA CYS A 6 -10.09 9.33 5.24
C CYS A 6 -11.03 8.15 5.00
N MET A 7 -10.52 7.14 4.28
CA MET A 7 -11.13 5.82 4.20
C MET A 7 -10.25 4.89 5.01
N ARG A 8 -10.74 4.47 6.18
CA ARG A 8 -10.09 3.44 7.01
C ARG A 8 -10.41 2.08 6.41
N PHE A 9 -9.53 1.10 6.60
CA PHE A 9 -9.87 -0.27 6.24
C PHE A 9 -9.35 -1.29 7.23
N THR A 10 -10.05 -2.42 7.28
CA THR A 10 -9.61 -3.63 7.97
C THR A 10 -9.29 -4.73 6.96
N LEU A 11 -8.39 -5.63 7.33
CA LEU A 11 -8.02 -6.78 6.52
C LEU A 11 -8.99 -7.93 6.72
N THR A 12 -9.54 -8.45 5.62
CA THR A 12 -10.46 -9.59 5.62
C THR A 12 -9.79 -10.84 5.09
N ASP A 13 -10.16 -12.01 5.62
CA ASP A 13 -9.63 -13.31 5.19
C ASP A 13 -10.35 -13.89 3.95
N THR A 14 -11.28 -13.12 3.37
CA THR A 14 -11.90 -13.51 2.09
C THR A 14 -10.89 -13.32 0.98
N LYS A 15 -10.64 -14.35 0.16
CA LYS A 15 -9.70 -14.28 -0.97
C LYS A 15 -10.20 -13.27 -2.03
N PRO A 16 -9.56 -12.10 -2.22
CA PRO A 16 -9.97 -11.15 -3.25
C PRO A 16 -9.56 -11.59 -4.65
N THR A 17 -10.42 -11.34 -5.62
CA THR A 17 -10.13 -11.44 -7.07
C THR A 17 -9.10 -10.39 -7.49
N ILE A 18 -8.47 -10.55 -8.66
CA ILE A 18 -7.47 -9.58 -9.17
C ILE A 18 -8.02 -8.15 -9.35
N PHE A 19 -9.34 -7.92 -9.31
CA PHE A 19 -9.96 -6.61 -9.52
C PHE A 19 -10.35 -5.88 -8.23
N GLU A 20 -10.21 -6.53 -7.07
CA GLU A 20 -10.63 -6.00 -5.78
C GLU A 20 -9.49 -5.36 -5.00
N SER A 21 -9.84 -4.48 -4.06
CA SER A 21 -8.92 -3.89 -3.09
C SER A 21 -8.33 -4.95 -2.18
N LYS A 22 -7.00 -5.01 -2.07
CA LYS A 22 -6.29 -6.07 -1.34
C LYS A 22 -4.88 -5.67 -0.91
N VAL A 23 -4.38 -6.38 0.09
CA VAL A 23 -2.98 -6.41 0.51
C VAL A 23 -2.41 -7.78 0.21
N GLY A 24 -1.25 -7.82 -0.47
CA GLY A 24 -0.62 -9.05 -0.94
C GLY A 24 -1.44 -9.85 -1.98
N GLY A 25 -0.94 -11.04 -2.30
CA GLY A 25 -1.57 -11.93 -3.29
C GLY A 25 -1.31 -11.53 -4.73
N VAL A 26 -2.24 -11.89 -5.62
CA VAL A 26 -2.12 -11.64 -7.07
C VAL A 26 -2.69 -10.26 -7.42
N ALA A 27 -1.85 -9.38 -7.98
CA ALA A 27 -2.23 -8.07 -8.49
C ALA A 27 -3.12 -8.17 -9.75
N TYR A 28 -3.71 -7.06 -10.19
CA TYR A 28 -4.13 -6.90 -11.58
C TYR A 28 -2.93 -6.53 -12.46
N ILE A 29 -2.73 -7.20 -13.60
CA ILE A 29 -1.78 -6.80 -14.63
C ILE A 29 -2.49 -6.93 -15.99
N PRO A 30 -2.58 -5.87 -16.80
CA PRO A 30 -3.20 -5.93 -18.13
C PRO A 30 -2.59 -7.02 -19.01
N HIS A 31 -3.30 -7.42 -20.07
CA HIS A 31 -2.84 -8.45 -21.00
C HIS A 31 -1.43 -8.18 -21.57
N ASP A 32 -1.15 -6.93 -21.91
CA ASP A 32 0.11 -6.42 -22.43
C ASP A 32 1.00 -5.74 -21.36
N GLY A 33 0.60 -5.81 -20.10
CA GLY A 33 1.34 -5.27 -18.98
C GLY A 33 2.37 -6.25 -18.40
N ASP A 34 3.34 -5.69 -17.69
CA ASP A 34 4.40 -6.40 -16.99
C ASP A 34 4.53 -5.92 -15.53
N VAL A 35 5.21 -6.72 -14.71
CA VAL A 35 5.56 -6.36 -13.34
C VAL A 35 6.52 -5.16 -13.36
N PRO A 36 6.31 -4.13 -12.52
CA PRO A 36 7.28 -3.06 -12.36
C PRO A 36 8.67 -3.61 -12.01
N VAL A 37 9.70 -3.03 -12.62
CA VAL A 37 11.10 -3.39 -12.36
C VAL A 37 11.87 -2.23 -11.76
N GLY A 38 12.84 -2.56 -10.92
CA GLY A 38 13.86 -1.65 -10.40
C GLY A 38 15.13 -1.64 -11.25
N GLU A 39 16.22 -1.13 -10.68
CA GLU A 39 17.54 -1.11 -11.33
C GLU A 39 17.99 -2.53 -11.68
N GLY A 40 18.61 -2.70 -12.87
CA GLY A 40 19.06 -4.01 -13.35
C GLY A 40 17.95 -4.98 -13.79
N GLY A 41 16.67 -4.55 -13.78
CA GLY A 41 15.54 -5.38 -14.21
C GLY A 41 14.96 -6.29 -13.11
N THR A 42 15.37 -6.09 -11.86
CA THR A 42 14.79 -6.80 -10.71
C THR A 42 13.31 -6.51 -10.60
N LYS A 43 12.46 -7.55 -10.63
CA LYS A 43 11.02 -7.41 -10.46
C LYS A 43 10.69 -6.94 -9.05
N MET A 44 9.75 -6.00 -8.94
CA MET A 44 9.21 -5.57 -7.66
C MET A 44 8.19 -6.56 -7.13
N THR A 45 8.01 -6.53 -5.81
CA THR A 45 7.02 -7.31 -5.08
C THR A 45 5.75 -6.49 -4.91
N PHE A 46 4.61 -7.14 -5.13
CA PHE A 46 3.31 -6.53 -4.94
C PHE A 46 2.99 -6.35 -3.46
N LEU A 47 2.72 -5.11 -3.03
CA LEU A 47 2.34 -4.80 -1.66
C LEU A 47 0.81 -4.75 -1.50
N ALA A 48 0.15 -3.95 -2.33
CA ALA A 48 -1.29 -3.74 -2.25
C ALA A 48 -1.87 -3.14 -3.53
N GLN A 49 -3.17 -3.25 -3.70
CA GLN A 49 -3.92 -2.43 -4.64
C GLN A 49 -5.24 -1.96 -4.03
N VAL A 50 -5.73 -0.82 -4.51
CA VAL A 50 -7.01 -0.23 -4.14
C VAL A 50 -7.83 -0.02 -5.41
N ASN A 51 -9.01 -0.62 -5.45
CA ASN A 51 -10.03 -0.26 -6.43
C ASN A 51 -10.59 1.11 -6.06
N CYS A 52 -10.36 2.11 -6.90
CA CYS A 52 -10.71 3.49 -6.61
C CYS A 52 -12.23 3.72 -6.48
N ALA A 53 -13.06 2.78 -6.96
CA ALA A 53 -14.51 2.84 -6.74
C ALA A 53 -14.90 2.62 -5.26
N ASP A 54 -14.03 2.02 -4.45
CA ASP A 54 -14.25 1.82 -3.02
C ASP A 54 -13.97 3.10 -2.19
N LEU A 55 -13.38 4.12 -2.81
CA LEU A 55 -12.95 5.35 -2.13
C LEU A 55 -13.97 6.47 -2.25
N ASP A 56 -14.52 6.88 -1.10
CA ASP A 56 -15.36 8.08 -1.02
C ASP A 56 -14.58 9.29 -0.49
N LEU A 57 -13.57 9.70 -1.26
CA LEU A 57 -12.76 10.91 -1.03
C LEU A 57 -12.81 11.81 -2.26
N GLU A 58 -13.17 13.08 -2.08
CA GLU A 58 -13.45 14.02 -3.19
C GLU A 58 -12.31 14.13 -4.20
N ASP A 59 -11.08 14.28 -3.72
CA ASP A 59 -9.89 14.49 -4.56
C ASP A 59 -9.29 13.18 -5.13
N PHE A 60 -9.79 12.01 -4.74
CA PHE A 60 -9.26 10.72 -5.20
C PHE A 60 -9.96 10.24 -6.48
N PRO A 61 -9.28 9.42 -7.32
CA PRO A 61 -9.91 8.82 -8.48
C PRO A 61 -11.17 8.04 -8.07
N LYS A 62 -12.20 8.03 -8.94
CA LYS A 62 -13.48 7.34 -8.69
C LYS A 62 -13.61 5.99 -9.39
N SER A 63 -12.62 5.63 -10.20
CA SER A 63 -12.54 4.38 -10.94
C SER A 63 -11.09 4.03 -11.24
N GLY A 64 -10.86 2.78 -11.66
CA GLY A 64 -9.53 2.26 -11.89
C GLY A 64 -8.92 1.60 -10.66
N ILE A 65 -7.69 1.12 -10.79
CA ILE A 65 -6.95 0.44 -9.73
C ILE A 65 -5.63 1.17 -9.53
N LEU A 66 -5.37 1.55 -8.27
CA LEU A 66 -4.09 2.07 -7.81
C LEU A 66 -3.31 0.95 -7.14
N GLN A 67 -2.04 0.77 -7.51
CA GLN A 67 -1.20 -0.30 -7.01
C GLN A 67 0.07 0.24 -6.37
N PHE A 68 0.56 -0.51 -5.38
CA PHE A 68 1.77 -0.21 -4.62
C PHE A 68 2.70 -1.42 -4.71
N TRP A 69 3.91 -1.18 -5.18
CA TRP A 69 4.95 -2.17 -5.39
C TRP A 69 6.22 -1.71 -4.68
N VAL A 70 6.95 -2.62 -4.05
CA VAL A 70 8.23 -2.32 -3.39
C VAL A 70 9.26 -3.38 -3.77
N LEU A 71 10.52 -3.02 -3.88
CA LEU A 71 11.60 -3.99 -3.97
C LEU A 71 11.78 -4.68 -2.63
N GLU A 72 12.01 -5.98 -2.69
CA GLU A 72 12.47 -6.78 -1.56
C GLU A 72 13.99 -6.67 -1.44
N ASP A 73 14.45 -5.49 -1.04
CA ASP A 73 15.83 -5.23 -0.65
C ASP A 73 15.93 -5.07 0.88
N ASP A 74 17.16 -4.88 1.38
CA ASP A 74 17.41 -4.70 2.82
C ASP A 74 16.62 -3.53 3.44
N GLY A 75 16.14 -2.59 2.63
CA GLY A 75 15.35 -1.45 3.04
C GLY A 75 13.86 -1.56 2.73
N LEU A 76 13.37 -2.71 2.25
CA LEU A 76 12.00 -2.91 1.76
C LEU A 76 11.55 -1.81 0.80
N GLY A 77 12.44 -1.39 -0.09
CA GLY A 77 12.16 -0.41 -1.13
C GLY A 77 12.40 1.05 -0.70
N LEU A 78 12.96 1.33 0.48
CA LEU A 78 13.33 2.69 0.88
C LEU A 78 14.33 3.31 -0.10
N GLY A 79 13.97 4.47 -0.65
CA GLY A 79 14.77 5.21 -1.62
C GLY A 79 15.90 6.00 -0.94
N TRP A 80 17.00 5.35 -0.57
CA TRP A 80 18.12 5.96 0.18
C TRP A 80 18.86 7.09 -0.56
N LYS A 81 18.72 7.18 -1.90
CA LYS A 81 19.38 8.21 -2.74
C LYS A 81 18.49 9.44 -3.00
N SER A 82 17.19 9.22 -3.17
CA SER A 82 16.13 10.22 -3.36
C SER A 82 14.81 9.49 -3.13
N PRO A 83 13.95 9.95 -2.22
CA PRO A 83 12.72 9.23 -1.91
C PRO A 83 11.65 9.37 -2.98
N ALA A 84 11.82 10.27 -3.96
CA ALA A 84 10.90 10.41 -5.09
C ALA A 84 11.31 9.60 -6.33
N ASP A 85 12.52 9.06 -6.32
CA ASP A 85 13.01 8.22 -7.40
C ASP A 85 12.40 6.83 -7.21
N GLN A 86 11.29 6.57 -7.90
CA GLN A 86 10.58 5.28 -7.93
C GLN A 86 11.44 4.19 -8.60
N ILE A 87 12.61 3.90 -8.04
CA ILE A 87 13.56 2.88 -8.47
C ILE A 87 13.41 1.64 -7.61
N THR A 88 13.20 1.85 -6.31
CA THR A 88 13.07 0.81 -5.29
C THR A 88 11.61 0.54 -4.88
N TYR A 89 10.67 1.32 -5.41
CA TYR A 89 9.24 1.11 -5.28
C TYR A 89 8.53 1.68 -6.52
N ARG A 90 7.26 1.32 -6.73
CA ARG A 90 6.42 1.85 -7.81
C ARG A 90 4.98 2.01 -7.39
N VAL A 91 4.39 3.14 -7.73
CA VAL A 91 2.94 3.33 -7.75
C VAL A 91 2.47 3.31 -9.20
N VAL A 92 1.48 2.46 -9.49
CA VAL A 92 0.90 2.32 -10.83
C VAL A 92 -0.59 2.58 -10.75
N TYR A 93 -1.11 3.43 -11.63
CA TYR A 93 -2.56 3.67 -11.75
C TYR A 93 -3.06 3.20 -13.11
N TYR A 94 -3.97 2.23 -13.09
CA TYR A 94 -4.71 1.80 -14.26
C TYR A 94 -6.09 2.45 -14.27
N SER A 95 -6.30 3.43 -15.14
CA SER A 95 -7.57 4.16 -15.24
C SER A 95 -8.71 3.32 -15.86
N HIS A 96 -8.35 2.29 -16.63
CA HIS A 96 -9.29 1.38 -17.29
C HIS A 96 -8.90 -0.06 -16.98
N ILE A 97 -9.87 -0.86 -16.55
CA ILE A 97 -9.66 -2.24 -16.14
C ILE A 97 -10.29 -3.16 -17.18
N ASP A 98 -9.47 -4.02 -17.78
CA ASP A 98 -9.94 -5.06 -18.68
C ASP A 98 -10.34 -6.29 -17.85
N THR A 99 -11.64 -6.53 -17.75
CA THR A 99 -12.19 -7.65 -16.98
C THR A 99 -12.02 -9.01 -17.68
N THR A 100 -11.43 -9.06 -18.88
CA THR A 100 -11.07 -10.34 -19.53
C THR A 100 -9.73 -10.90 -19.08
N VAL A 101 -8.92 -10.11 -18.37
CA VAL A 101 -7.69 -10.58 -17.73
C VAL A 101 -8.02 -11.70 -16.73
N THR A 102 -7.26 -12.79 -16.76
CA THR A 102 -7.44 -13.92 -15.86
C THR A 102 -6.37 -13.94 -14.77
N GLU A 103 -6.72 -14.48 -13.60
CA GLU A 103 -5.74 -14.67 -12.51
C GLU A 103 -4.58 -15.58 -12.93
N GLU A 104 -4.85 -16.62 -13.74
CA GLU A 104 -3.83 -17.53 -14.28
C GLU A 104 -2.80 -16.79 -15.15
N GLU A 105 -3.27 -15.88 -16.01
CA GLU A 105 -2.37 -15.07 -16.84
C GLU A 105 -1.48 -14.16 -15.98
N VAL A 106 -2.06 -13.53 -14.96
CA VAL A 106 -1.28 -12.65 -14.07
C VAL A 106 -0.28 -13.46 -13.25
N GLN A 107 -0.66 -14.64 -12.75
CA GLN A 107 0.25 -15.53 -12.02
C GLN A 107 1.45 -15.98 -12.87
N ALA A 108 1.26 -16.14 -14.18
CA ALA A 108 2.37 -16.43 -15.10
C ALA A 108 3.38 -15.26 -15.21
N LYS A 109 2.95 -14.02 -14.97
CA LYS A 109 3.80 -12.81 -14.97
C LYS A 109 4.43 -12.53 -13.60
N HIS A 110 3.66 -12.78 -12.54
CA HIS A 110 3.98 -12.51 -11.14
C HIS A 110 3.34 -13.55 -10.22
N ALA A 111 4.15 -14.44 -9.66
CA ALA A 111 3.70 -15.31 -8.59
C ALA A 111 3.68 -14.51 -7.27
N PRO A 112 2.65 -14.65 -6.43
CA PRO A 112 2.65 -14.07 -5.10
C PRO A 112 3.77 -14.71 -4.26
N ILE A 113 4.28 -13.95 -3.30
CA ILE A 113 5.23 -14.48 -2.31
C ILE A 113 4.47 -15.39 -1.35
N ASP A 114 4.94 -16.63 -1.22
CA ASP A 114 4.31 -17.65 -0.37
C ASP A 114 4.90 -17.65 1.06
N ASP A 115 6.18 -17.29 1.22
CA ASP A 115 6.85 -17.28 2.53
C ASP A 115 8.21 -16.56 2.47
N GLU A 116 8.24 -15.24 2.66
CA GLU A 116 9.49 -14.53 2.97
C GLU A 116 9.41 -13.95 4.38
N ASP A 117 10.39 -14.28 5.22
CA ASP A 117 10.49 -13.84 6.62
C ASP A 117 10.52 -12.30 6.75
N TYR A 118 10.99 -11.60 5.72
CA TYR A 118 11.26 -10.16 5.78
C TYR A 118 10.22 -9.27 5.09
N PHE A 119 9.47 -9.77 4.11
CA PHE A 119 8.40 -8.96 3.49
C PHE A 119 7.30 -8.62 4.51
N PRO A 120 6.76 -7.39 4.54
CA PRO A 120 5.86 -7.00 5.61
C PRO A 120 4.52 -7.73 5.56
N VAL A 121 4.05 -8.14 4.39
CA VAL A 121 2.74 -8.81 4.23
C VAL A 121 2.91 -10.32 4.27
N LYS A 122 2.18 -11.01 5.15
CA LYS A 122 2.25 -12.47 5.37
C LYS A 122 1.04 -13.21 4.80
N GLY A 123 0.67 -12.90 3.56
CA GLY A 123 -0.44 -13.55 2.87
C GLY A 123 -1.20 -12.64 1.91
N GLN A 124 -2.49 -12.93 1.75
CA GLN A 124 -3.41 -12.22 0.86
C GLN A 124 -4.68 -11.89 1.63
N PHE A 125 -5.04 -10.60 1.66
CA PHE A 125 -6.18 -10.11 2.42
C PHE A 125 -6.99 -9.10 1.60
N GLY A 126 -8.31 -9.24 1.60
CA GLY A 126 -9.21 -8.19 1.07
C GLY A 126 -9.26 -6.97 2.00
N MET A 127 -9.70 -5.82 1.48
CA MET A 127 -9.90 -4.60 2.28
C MET A 127 -11.40 -4.32 2.48
N ALA A 128 -11.83 -4.11 3.72
CA ALA A 128 -13.16 -3.60 4.04
C ALA A 128 -13.07 -2.14 4.48
N PHE A 129 -13.58 -1.22 3.65
CA PHE A 129 -13.47 0.21 3.90
C PHE A 129 -14.61 0.78 4.76
N GLU A 130 -14.25 1.76 5.59
CA GLU A 130 -15.17 2.60 6.37
C GLU A 130 -14.75 4.07 6.26
N LYS A 131 -15.74 4.97 6.12
CA LYS A 131 -15.48 6.41 6.13
C LYS A 131 -15.04 6.86 7.52
N GLY A 132 -14.02 7.71 7.57
CA GLY A 132 -13.56 8.33 8.79
C GLY A 132 -13.14 9.80 8.59
N GLU A 133 -12.87 10.45 9.71
CA GLU A 133 -12.21 11.75 9.75
C GLU A 133 -11.12 11.70 10.82
N ASP A 134 -9.91 12.13 10.45
CA ASP A 134 -8.81 12.28 11.40
C ASP A 134 -8.79 13.71 11.95
N GLU A 135 -8.66 13.83 13.28
CA GLU A 135 -8.43 15.12 13.97
C GLU A 135 -6.93 15.36 14.26
N GLY A 136 -6.07 14.40 13.90
CA GLY A 136 -4.62 14.43 14.00
C GLY A 136 -4.01 13.11 13.56
N TYR A 137 -2.70 12.95 13.77
CA TYR A 137 -1.97 11.72 13.45
C TYR A 137 -2.60 10.51 14.15
N SER A 138 -2.88 9.45 13.39
CA SER A 138 -3.61 8.28 13.89
C SER A 138 -3.18 6.98 13.21
N THR A 139 -3.09 5.92 14.00
CA THR A 139 -2.71 4.56 13.56
C THR A 139 -3.80 3.88 12.73
N GLY A 140 -3.48 2.66 12.28
CA GLY A 140 -4.32 1.79 11.47
C GLY A 140 -4.21 2.07 9.98
N HIS A 141 -4.80 1.18 9.19
CA HIS A 141 -4.75 1.27 7.74
C HIS A 141 -5.73 2.28 7.19
N LYS A 142 -5.30 3.07 6.20
CA LYS A 142 -6.16 4.09 5.59
C LYS A 142 -5.64 4.65 4.27
N VAL A 143 -6.55 5.30 3.56
CA VAL A 143 -6.31 6.20 2.43
C VAL A 143 -6.80 7.59 2.81
N GLY A 144 -6.01 8.64 2.56
CA GLY A 144 -6.30 10.00 3.03
C GLY A 144 -6.05 10.19 4.54
N GLY A 145 -6.58 11.26 5.12
CA GLY A 145 -6.39 11.59 6.53
C GLY A 145 -5.02 12.18 6.87
N TYR A 146 -4.58 11.96 8.11
CA TYR A 146 -3.25 12.39 8.61
C TYR A 146 -2.33 11.18 8.79
N PRO A 147 -1.07 11.20 8.32
CA PRO A 147 -0.19 10.03 8.44
C PRO A 147 0.15 9.67 9.88
N TYR A 148 0.58 8.44 10.10
CA TYR A 148 1.22 8.02 11.33
C TYR A 148 2.65 7.57 11.02
N PHE A 149 3.53 7.79 12.00
CA PHE A 149 4.95 7.44 11.98
C PHE A 149 5.31 6.94 13.38
N THR A 150 6.16 5.92 13.48
CA THR A 150 6.73 5.50 14.78
C THR A 150 7.95 6.33 15.17
N GLN A 151 8.62 6.93 14.18
CA GLN A 151 9.83 7.73 14.37
C GLN A 151 9.59 9.22 14.00
N ASN A 152 10.22 9.71 12.94
CA ASN A 152 10.16 11.12 12.54
C ASN A 152 9.14 11.35 11.43
N ASN A 153 8.55 12.54 11.42
CA ASN A 153 7.62 12.95 10.38
C ASN A 153 8.39 13.38 9.12
N VAL A 154 8.64 12.43 8.22
CA VAL A 154 9.39 12.67 6.98
C VAL A 154 8.77 13.73 6.06
N ILE A 155 7.47 13.99 6.20
CA ILE A 155 6.77 15.01 5.41
C ILE A 155 7.03 16.40 5.97
N GLU A 156 6.86 16.60 7.28
CA GLU A 156 7.14 17.91 7.87
C GLU A 156 8.63 18.29 7.81
N ASP A 157 9.51 17.30 7.99
CA ASP A 157 10.96 17.54 8.11
C ASP A 157 11.69 17.57 6.76
N GLY A 158 11.13 16.94 5.72
CA GLY A 158 11.82 16.74 4.44
C GLY A 158 11.02 17.12 3.19
N TYR A 159 9.75 16.74 3.14
CA TYR A 159 8.97 16.72 1.90
C TYR A 159 7.55 17.34 2.06
N PRO A 160 7.44 18.59 2.57
CA PRO A 160 6.15 19.15 2.97
C PRO A 160 5.16 19.34 1.83
N GLU A 161 5.62 19.35 0.58
CA GLU A 161 4.75 19.41 -0.59
C GLU A 161 4.00 18.09 -0.89
N TYR A 162 4.50 16.94 -0.41
CA TYR A 162 3.85 15.63 -0.53
C TYR A 162 2.83 15.44 0.60
N SER A 163 1.89 16.38 0.68
CA SER A 163 1.00 16.55 1.84
C SER A 163 -0.25 15.65 1.85
N VAL A 164 -0.47 14.85 0.80
CA VAL A 164 -1.58 13.90 0.73
C VAL A 164 -1.09 12.48 1.03
N LEU A 165 -1.64 11.87 2.08
CA LEU A 165 -1.45 10.45 2.36
C LEU A 165 -2.24 9.63 1.33
N LEU A 166 -1.52 9.00 0.40
CA LEU A 166 -2.10 8.18 -0.66
C LEU A 166 -2.49 6.79 -0.15
N PHE A 167 -1.67 6.22 0.72
CA PHE A 167 -1.93 4.91 1.34
C PHE A 167 -1.09 4.74 2.61
N GLN A 168 -1.68 4.16 3.64
CA GLN A 168 -1.01 3.75 4.88
C GLN A 168 -1.38 2.31 5.20
N LEU A 169 -0.36 1.49 5.44
CA LEU A 169 -0.48 0.11 5.88
C LEU A 169 0.28 -0.03 7.20
N ASP A 170 -0.45 -0.23 8.28
CA ASP A 170 0.11 -0.40 9.62
C ASP A 170 0.49 -1.87 9.85
N SER A 171 1.29 -2.17 10.88
CA SER A 171 1.45 -3.55 11.32
C SER A 171 0.12 -4.06 11.90
N ASP A 172 -0.27 -5.29 11.54
CA ASP A 172 -1.59 -5.86 11.85
C ASP A 172 -1.45 -7.33 12.22
N HIS A 173 -2.08 -7.70 13.33
CA HIS A 173 -2.07 -9.05 13.86
C HIS A 173 -3.39 -9.42 14.50
N GLU A 174 -3.75 -10.69 14.37
CA GLU A 174 -4.79 -11.29 15.19
C GLU A 174 -4.19 -11.85 16.47
N ARG A 175 -4.80 -11.52 17.61
CA ARG A 175 -4.40 -12.05 18.91
C ARG A 175 -5.38 -13.13 19.36
N ILE A 176 -4.92 -14.38 19.35
CA ILE A 176 -5.72 -15.55 19.72
C ILE A 176 -5.37 -15.96 21.15
N LYS A 177 -6.38 -16.04 22.03
CA LYS A 177 -6.19 -16.55 23.39
C LYS A 177 -6.00 -18.07 23.37
N LYS A 178 -4.94 -18.56 24.01
CA LYS A 178 -4.66 -19.99 24.21
C LYS A 178 -4.57 -20.31 25.70
N GLU A 179 -4.55 -21.59 26.03
CA GLU A 179 -4.21 -22.01 27.40
C GLU A 179 -2.76 -21.59 27.69
N GLY A 180 -2.57 -20.77 28.74
CA GLY A 180 -1.24 -20.29 29.14
C GLY A 180 -0.74 -19.02 28.43
N GLY A 181 -1.50 -18.37 27.55
CA GLY A 181 -1.06 -17.11 26.92
C GLY A 181 -1.85 -16.67 25.70
N TYR A 182 -1.15 -16.00 24.78
CA TYR A 182 -1.67 -15.56 23.49
C TYR A 182 -0.77 -16.04 22.37
N GLU A 183 -1.38 -16.42 21.26
CA GLU A 183 -0.74 -16.61 19.96
C GLU A 183 -1.05 -15.39 19.09
N TYR A 184 -0.05 -14.93 18.34
CA TYR A 184 -0.17 -13.79 17.44
C TYR A 184 -0.03 -14.29 16.01
N ILE A 185 -1.04 -14.05 15.18
CA ILE A 185 -1.00 -14.30 13.75
C ILE A 185 -0.81 -12.95 13.06
N TYR A 186 0.40 -12.68 12.59
CA TYR A 186 0.72 -11.45 11.91
C TYR A 186 0.24 -11.50 10.47
N LYS A 187 -0.60 -10.54 10.07
CA LYS A 187 -1.01 -10.31 8.68
C LYS A 187 -0.07 -9.34 7.99
N VAL A 188 0.34 -8.30 8.73
CA VAL A 188 1.33 -7.30 8.31
C VAL A 188 2.30 -7.05 9.46
N MET A 189 3.61 -7.03 9.18
CA MET A 189 4.65 -6.67 10.15
C MET A 189 5.75 -5.84 9.49
N TRP A 190 5.82 -4.57 9.85
CA TRP A 190 6.91 -3.68 9.45
C TRP A 190 7.97 -3.63 10.55
N GLY A 191 9.08 -4.36 10.42
CA GLY A 191 10.14 -4.37 11.42
C GLY A 191 9.61 -4.69 12.83
N ASP A 192 9.87 -3.83 13.82
CA ASP A 192 9.28 -3.90 15.16
C ASP A 192 7.98 -3.08 15.26
N SER A 193 6.89 -3.63 14.74
CA SER A 193 5.53 -3.03 14.80
C SER A 193 5.43 -1.61 14.24
N GLY A 194 5.95 -1.45 13.03
CA GLY A 194 6.00 -0.20 12.28
C GLY A 194 4.83 0.06 11.34
N VAL A 195 5.00 1.05 10.46
CA VAL A 195 4.00 1.50 9.48
C VAL A 195 4.67 1.86 8.15
N GLY A 196 4.01 1.53 7.03
CA GLY A 196 4.39 1.97 5.67
C GLY A 196 3.42 3.02 5.13
N ASN A 197 3.93 4.05 4.46
CA ASN A 197 3.16 5.18 3.93
C ASN A 197 3.60 5.57 2.50
N PHE A 198 2.65 5.96 1.67
CA PHE A 198 2.87 6.56 0.36
C PHE A 198 2.24 7.95 0.31
N PHE A 199 2.94 8.91 -0.25
CA PHE A 199 2.54 10.31 -0.29
C PHE A 199 2.61 10.89 -1.69
N ILE A 200 1.71 11.82 -1.99
CA ILE A 200 1.64 12.49 -3.29
C ILE A 200 1.40 13.99 -3.10
N ARG A 201 1.87 14.78 -4.07
CA ARG A 201 1.53 16.21 -4.14
C ARG A 201 0.05 16.39 -4.53
N PRO A 202 -0.70 17.33 -3.93
CA PRO A 202 -2.11 17.54 -4.25
C PRO A 202 -2.41 17.76 -5.74
N GLU A 203 -1.56 18.52 -6.44
CA GLU A 203 -1.71 18.81 -7.87
C GLU A 203 -1.49 17.58 -8.75
N LYS A 204 -0.60 16.67 -8.33
CA LYS A 204 -0.31 15.41 -9.03
C LYS A 204 -1.46 14.42 -8.88
N LEU A 205 -2.05 14.33 -7.68
CA LEU A 205 -3.26 13.54 -7.45
C LEU A 205 -4.42 14.03 -8.33
N LYS A 206 -4.67 15.36 -8.38
CA LYS A 206 -5.72 15.95 -9.22
C LYS A 206 -5.51 15.70 -10.71
N ALA A 207 -4.25 15.62 -11.14
CA ALA A 207 -3.88 15.30 -12.53
C ALA A 207 -3.87 13.80 -12.82
N LEU A 208 -4.15 12.93 -11.83
CA LEU A 208 -4.01 11.47 -11.91
C LEU A 208 -2.59 11.03 -12.33
N ASP A 209 -1.59 11.82 -11.93
CA ASP A 209 -0.19 11.60 -12.23
C ASP A 209 0.54 11.02 -11.01
N PHE A 210 0.71 9.71 -11.01
CA PHE A 210 1.34 8.95 -9.92
C PHE A 210 2.84 8.70 -10.17
N SER A 211 3.47 9.47 -11.08
CA SER A 211 4.90 9.32 -11.36
C SER A 211 5.81 9.92 -10.28
N ASP A 212 5.26 10.76 -9.40
CA ASP A 212 6.00 11.54 -8.38
C ASP A 212 5.39 11.30 -7.00
N ILE A 213 6.01 10.41 -6.24
CA ILE A 213 5.51 9.84 -4.98
C ILE A 213 6.63 9.92 -3.95
N VAL A 214 6.31 9.94 -2.66
CA VAL A 214 7.26 9.64 -1.58
C VAL A 214 6.79 8.38 -0.88
N TYR A 215 7.66 7.39 -0.78
CA TYR A 215 7.44 6.18 0.02
C TYR A 215 8.29 6.23 1.29
N ASN A 216 7.70 5.85 2.41
CA ASN A 216 8.36 5.73 3.71
C ASN A 216 7.86 4.48 4.43
N TRP A 217 8.71 3.88 5.25
CA TRP A 217 8.26 3.07 6.37
C TRP A 217 9.22 3.27 7.55
N ASP A 218 8.71 3.13 8.76
CA ASP A 218 9.49 3.14 9.99
C ASP A 218 8.94 2.10 10.97
N CYS A 219 9.74 1.76 12.00
CA CYS A 219 9.32 0.88 13.10
C CYS A 219 9.88 1.36 14.44
N CYS A 220 9.48 0.71 15.53
CA CYS A 220 9.89 1.10 16.90
C CYS A 220 11.34 0.73 17.22
#